data_AF-A0A1Z4NIZ3-F1
#
_entry.id   AF-A0A1Z4NIZ3-F1
#
_cell.length_a   1.000
_cell.length_b   1.000
_cell.length_c   1.000
_cell.angle_alpha   90.00
_cell.angle_beta   90.00
_cell.angle_gamma   90.00
#
_symmetry.space_group_name_H-M   'P 1'
#
loop_
_entity.id
_entity.type
_entity.pdbx_description
1 polymer ?
#
loop_
_entity_poly.entity_id
_entity_poly.type
_entity_poly.pdbx_seq_one_letter_code
_entity_poly.pdbx_strand_id
1 'polypeptide(L)' 'MVARGAGAFAAVPVVGIALNTHHLDEMAAQQAIAQTEEETGLPCTDVIRFGADKLLDAVMRS' A
#
# COMPACT_ATOMS: atom_id res chain seq x y z
N MET A 1 14.93 4.89 1.68
CA MET A 1 14.33 4.33 0.45
C MET A 1 14.73 2.86 0.38
N VAL A 2 13.80 1.92 0.61
CA VAL A 2 14.12 0.49 0.86
C VAL A 2 14.01 -0.43 -0.38
N ALA A 3 13.51 0.08 -1.51
CA ALA A 3 13.28 -0.72 -2.73
C ALA A 3 14.42 -0.67 -3.78
N ARG A 4 15.57 -0.07 -3.46
CA ARG A 4 16.68 0.11 -4.43
C ARG A 4 17.92 -0.68 -4.00
N GLY A 5 18.37 -1.61 -4.84
CA GLY A 5 19.61 -2.35 -4.64
C GLY A 5 20.83 -1.67 -5.26
N ALA A 6 21.24 -0.50 -4.77
CA ALA A 6 22.50 0.20 -5.13
C ALA A 6 22.89 0.25 -6.62
N GLY A 7 21.93 0.21 -7.55
CA GLY A 7 22.19 0.19 -9.00
C GLY A 7 22.47 -1.20 -9.61
N ALA A 8 22.44 -2.28 -8.82
CA ALA A 8 22.58 -3.65 -9.30
C ALA A 8 21.35 -4.17 -10.07
N PHE A 9 20.20 -3.53 -9.88
CA PHE A 9 18.94 -3.89 -10.54
C PHE A 9 18.30 -2.68 -11.20
N ALA A 10 17.44 -2.94 -12.21
CA ALA A 10 16.53 -1.94 -12.74
C ALA A 10 15.66 -1.34 -11.62
N ALA A 11 15.17 -0.12 -11.80
CA ALA A 11 14.31 0.51 -10.82
C ALA A 11 13.01 -0.31 -10.64
N VAL A 12 12.76 -0.77 -9.41
CA VAL A 12 11.53 -1.47 -9.04
C VAL A 12 10.63 -0.50 -8.29
N PRO A 13 9.44 -0.16 -8.81
CA PRO A 13 8.52 0.75 -8.13
C PRO A 13 7.87 0.09 -6.92
N VAL A 14 7.55 0.88 -5.90
CA VAL A 14 6.58 0.50 -4.88
C VAL A 14 5.22 0.95 -5.39
N VAL A 15 4.34 0.01 -5.71
CA VAL A 15 3.08 0.27 -6.41
C VAL A 15 1.89 0.47 -5.48
N GLY A 16 2.03 0.12 -4.20
CA GLY A 16 0.99 0.26 -3.19
C GLY A 16 1.43 -0.23 -1.82
N ILE A 17 0.57 -0.03 -0.83
CA ILE A 17 0.82 -0.33 0.58
C ILE A 17 -0.29 -1.24 1.12
N ALA A 18 0.10 -2.41 1.61
CA ALA A 18 -0.77 -3.30 2.37
C ALA A 18 -0.67 -2.94 3.86
N LEU A 19 -1.64 -2.17 4.37
CA LEU A 19 -1.62 -1.67 5.74
C LEU A 19 -2.35 -2.65 6.67
N ASN A 20 -1.65 -3.19 7.66
CA ASN A 20 -2.26 -4.04 8.66
C ASN A 20 -2.99 -3.20 9.72
N THR A 21 -4.32 -3.29 9.75
CA THR A 21 -5.20 -2.57 10.66
C THR A 21 -5.87 -3.48 11.71
N HIS A 22 -5.36 -4.70 11.92
CA HIS A 22 -5.98 -5.71 12.79
C HIS A 22 -6.30 -5.19 14.21
N HIS A 23 -5.45 -4.33 14.77
CA HIS A 23 -5.58 -3.79 16.13
C HIS A 23 -6.50 -2.56 16.23
N LEU A 24 -7.02 -2.08 15.09
CA LEU A 24 -7.88 -0.91 15.00
C LEU A 24 -9.34 -1.35 14.78
N ASP A 25 -10.27 -0.53 15.26
CA ASP A 25 -11.65 -0.63 14.80
C ASP A 25 -11.77 -0.22 13.31
N GLU A 26 -12.95 -0.41 12.73
CA GLU A 26 -13.15 -0.20 11.30
C GLU A 26 -12.98 1.28 10.88
N MET A 27 -13.47 2.21 11.69
CA MET A 27 -13.37 3.65 11.40
C MET A 27 -11.92 4.12 11.47
N ALA A 28 -11.19 3.73 12.52
CA ALA A 28 -9.78 4.03 12.66
C ALA A 28 -8.94 3.36 11.55
N ALA A 29 -9.30 2.15 11.11
CA ALA A 29 -8.67 1.50 9.97
C ALA A 29 -8.86 2.28 8.67
N GLN A 30 -10.07 2.74 8.37
CA GLN A 30 -10.36 3.55 7.19
C GLN A 30 -9.60 4.88 7.23
N GLN A 31 -9.54 5.54 8.39
CA GLN A 31 -8.77 6.77 8.57
C GLN A 31 -7.27 6.54 8.35
N ALA A 32 -6.70 5.48 8.93
CA ALA A 32 -5.29 5.15 8.76
C ALA A 32 -4.94 4.84 7.30
N ILE A 33 -5.84 4.15 6.58
CA ILE A 33 -5.68 3.91 5.14
C ILE A 33 -5.69 5.24 4.39
N ALA A 34 -6.71 6.08 4.57
CA ALA A 34 -6.83 7.36 3.88
C ALA A 34 -5.63 8.29 4.14
N GLN A 35 -5.19 8.38 5.40
CA GLN A 35 -4.00 9.14 5.77
C GLN A 35 -2.76 8.61 5.05
N THR A 36 -2.56 7.29 5.01
CA THR A 36 -1.41 6.68 4.32
C THR A 36 -1.43 6.98 2.82
N GLU A 37 -2.60 7.01 2.19
CA GLU A 37 -2.73 7.39 0.78
C GLU A 37 -2.39 8.85 0.54
N GLU A 38 -2.85 9.75 1.40
CA GLU A 38 -2.54 11.18 1.32
C GLU A 38 -1.04 11.44 1.50
N GLU A 39 -0.41 10.80 2.49
CA GLU A 39 1.00 10.99 2.81
C GLU A 39 1.95 10.43 1.74
N THR A 40 1.58 9.31 1.12
CA THR A 40 2.48 8.59 0.20
C THR A 40 2.14 8.79 -1.27
N GLY A 41 0.91 9.20 -1.58
CA GLY A 41 0.38 9.23 -2.95
C GLY A 41 0.24 7.84 -3.59
N LEU A 42 0.34 6.77 -2.81
CA LEU A 42 0.24 5.39 -3.28
C LEU A 42 -1.09 4.75 -2.88
N PRO A 43 -1.63 3.83 -3.70
CA PRO A 43 -2.77 3.02 -3.32
C PRO A 43 -2.52 2.27 -2.01
N CYS A 44 -3.44 2.39 -1.06
CA CYS A 44 -3.36 1.72 0.24
C CYS A 44 -4.68 1.01 0.58
N THR A 45 -4.58 -0.18 1.18
CA THR A 45 -5.71 -0.89 1.81
C THR A 45 -5.21 -1.95 2.78
N ASP A 46 -6.08 -2.37 3.71
CA ASP A 46 -5.91 -3.61 4.45
C ASP A 46 -6.51 -4.75 3.63
N VAL A 47 -5.66 -5.56 3.01
CA VAL A 47 -6.10 -6.64 2.11
C VAL A 47 -6.86 -7.76 2.83
N ILE A 48 -6.65 -7.91 4.14
CA ILE A 48 -7.34 -8.93 4.94
C ILE A 48 -8.73 -8.43 5.33
N ARG A 49 -8.87 -7.14 5.66
CA ARG A 49 -10.15 -6.56 6.08
C ARG A 49 -11.05 -6.11 4.91
N PHE A 50 -10.48 -5.51 3.87
CA PHE A 50 -11.22 -4.84 2.78
C PHE A 50 -10.98 -5.45 1.39
N GLY A 51 -10.15 -6.49 1.30
CA GLY A 51 -9.83 -7.16 0.03
C GLY A 51 -8.64 -6.56 -0.71
N ALA A 52 -8.13 -7.32 -1.68
CA ALA A 52 -6.85 -7.04 -2.34
C ALA A 52 -6.96 -6.31 -3.69
N ASP A 53 -8.17 -6.15 -4.23
CA ASP A 53 -8.40 -5.70 -5.61
C ASP A 53 -7.67 -4.39 -5.94
N LYS A 54 -7.70 -3.42 -5.02
CA LYS A 54 -7.02 -2.12 -5.18
C LYS A 54 -5.51 -2.24 -5.37
N LEU A 55 -4.85 -3.14 -4.63
CA LEU A 55 -3.41 -3.36 -4.77
C LEU A 55 -3.09 -4.26 -5.96
N LEU A 56 -3.96 -5.22 -6.26
CA LEU A 56 -3.83 -6.06 -7.45
C LEU A 56 -3.86 -5.21 -8.73
N ASP A 57 -4.81 -4.28 -8.83
CA ASP A 57 -4.89 -3.34 -9.95
C ASP A 57 -3.64 -2.49 -10.08
N ALA A 58 -3.07 -2.03 -8.96
CA ALA A 58 -1.82 -1.26 -8.96
C ALA A 58 -0.63 -2.08 -9.45
N VAL A 59 -0.54 -3.36 -9.06
CA VAL A 59 0.50 -4.29 -9.55
C VAL A 59 0.33 -4.56 -11.04
N MET A 60 -0.89 -4.85 -11.50
CA MET A 60 -1.15 -5.22 -12.90
C MET A 60 -0.98 -4.06 -13.90
N ARG A 61 -0.95 -2.81 -13.42
CA ARG A 61 -0.76 -1.59 -14.24
C ARG A 61 0.63 -0.98 -14.12
N SER A 62 1.53 -1.59 -13.34
CA SER A 62 2.88 -1.06 -13.07
C SER A 62 3.93 -1.38 -14.13
#